data_AF-A0A5A8D112-F1
#
_entry.id   AF-A0A5A8D112-F1
#
_cell.length_a   1.000
_cell.length_b   1.000
_cell.length_c   1.000
_cell.angle_alpha   90.00
_cell.angle_beta   90.00
_cell.angle_gamma   90.00
#
_symmetry.space_group_name_H-M   'P 1'
#
loop_
_entity.id
_entity.type
_entity.pdbx_description
1 polymer ?
#
loop_
_entity_poly.entity_id
_entity_poly.type
_entity_poly.pdbx_seq_one_letter_code
_entity_poly.pdbx_strand_id
1 'polypeptide(L)'
;MAASGAYFATGGSTSDVEDALGQLREVIDELTAASAETEFLDRLRAARSRLESSLTGAHSDAAAAVRAMSKRVDTKIEDASRDAELERAKEELTAATREAGRLQAEVSALRGDKAIAEDRLAEVERSVEKVAARLEAARACQDVDVNQLAHKLGLYMTVCPIKWDLDAPEGVLRGLIAPPAGQGVPAAFEKDVRGMAATEVADELWAAVDAACDA
;
A
#
# COMPACT_ATOMS: atom_id res chain seq x y z
N MET A 1 21.25 -81.23 -141.09
CA MET A 1 20.63 -79.90 -140.91
C MET A 1 20.72 -79.59 -139.42
N ALA A 2 21.74 -78.85 -138.95
CA ALA A 2 21.78 -77.38 -138.82
C ALA A 2 20.49 -76.87 -138.13
N ALA A 3 20.49 -76.15 -137.00
CA ALA A 3 21.40 -75.14 -136.44
C ALA A 3 21.06 -74.98 -134.92
N SER A 4 21.98 -74.70 -133.99
CA SER A 4 22.55 -73.38 -133.63
C SER A 4 21.90 -72.72 -132.40
N GLY A 5 22.77 -72.29 -131.46
CA GLY A 5 22.56 -71.18 -130.52
C GLY A 5 21.97 -71.55 -129.15
N ALA A 6 22.43 -71.02 -128.02
CA ALA A 6 23.60 -70.22 -127.70
C ALA A 6 23.80 -70.32 -126.18
N TYR A 7 25.05 -70.33 -125.75
CA TYR A 7 25.45 -70.09 -124.37
C TYR A 7 24.92 -68.72 -123.90
N PHE A 8 24.34 -68.68 -122.71
CA PHE A 8 24.48 -67.52 -121.82
C PHE A 8 24.86 -68.03 -120.44
N ALA A 9 26.15 -67.91 -120.15
CA ALA A 9 26.68 -67.97 -118.80
C ALA A 9 26.33 -66.63 -118.12
N THR A 10 25.46 -66.64 -117.13
CA THR A 10 25.41 -65.56 -116.13
C THR A 10 26.42 -65.90 -115.04
N GLY A 11 27.65 -65.41 -115.22
CA GLY A 11 28.60 -65.28 -114.12
C GLY A 11 28.09 -64.19 -113.17
N GLY A 12 27.48 -64.61 -112.06
CA GLY A 12 27.39 -63.76 -110.87
C GLY A 12 28.77 -63.69 -110.24
N SER A 13 29.36 -62.50 -110.23
CA SER A 13 30.70 -62.27 -109.70
C SER A 13 30.67 -62.48 -108.18
N THR A 14 31.63 -63.22 -107.62
CA THR A 14 31.86 -63.31 -106.16
C THR A 14 32.01 -61.93 -105.51
N SER A 15 32.37 -60.91 -106.30
CA SER A 15 32.40 -59.49 -105.93
C SER A 15 31.04 -58.94 -105.49
N ASP A 16 29.94 -59.30 -106.15
CA ASP A 16 28.61 -58.74 -105.83
C ASP A 16 28.09 -59.28 -104.49
N VAL A 17 28.51 -60.50 -104.14
CA VAL A 17 28.19 -61.14 -102.85
C VAL A 17 29.06 -60.56 -101.73
N GLU A 18 30.33 -60.28 -102.00
CA GLU A 18 31.24 -59.63 -101.04
C GLU A 18 30.83 -58.18 -100.73
N ASP A 19 30.43 -57.41 -101.75
CA ASP A 19 29.92 -56.04 -101.56
C ASP A 19 28.61 -56.01 -100.78
N ALA A 20 27.69 -56.94 -101.06
CA ALA A 20 26.44 -57.06 -100.31
C ALA A 20 26.67 -57.43 -98.84
N LEU A 21 27.66 -58.29 -98.55
CA LEU A 21 28.06 -58.64 -97.18
C LEU A 21 28.74 -57.48 -96.45
N GLY A 22 29.53 -56.67 -97.17
CA GLY A 22 30.12 -55.44 -96.66
C GLY A 22 29.07 -54.42 -96.22
N GLN A 23 28.08 -54.16 -97.07
CA GLN A 23 26.95 -53.27 -96.77
C GLN A 23 26.09 -53.79 -95.60
N LEU A 24 25.84 -55.10 -95.54
CA LEU A 24 25.09 -55.71 -94.43
C LEU A 24 25.82 -55.57 -93.10
N ARG A 25 27.15 -55.66 -93.12
CA ARG A 25 27.98 -55.49 -91.93
C ARG A 25 27.96 -54.05 -91.43
N GLU A 26 28.03 -53.08 -92.34
CA GLU A 26 27.96 -51.65 -92.02
C GLU A 26 26.60 -51.29 -91.41
N VAL A 27 25.50 -51.83 -91.96
CA VAL A 27 24.15 -51.67 -91.39
C VAL A 27 24.02 -52.35 -90.03
N ILE A 28 24.62 -53.52 -89.82
CA ILE A 28 24.60 -54.21 -88.52
C ILE A 28 25.41 -53.41 -87.48
N ASP A 29 26.55 -52.83 -87.85
CA ASP A 29 27.39 -52.01 -86.99
C ASP A 29 26.68 -50.69 -86.63
N GLU A 30 25.99 -50.04 -87.57
CA GLU A 30 25.14 -48.87 -87.29
C GLU A 30 23.94 -49.23 -86.40
N LEU A 31 23.28 -50.36 -86.64
CA LEU A 31 22.14 -50.81 -85.84
C LEU A 31 22.56 -51.18 -84.41
N THR A 32 23.74 -51.80 -84.24
CA THR A 32 24.28 -52.09 -82.91
C THR A 32 24.70 -50.82 -82.17
N ALA A 33 25.32 -49.85 -82.86
CA ALA A 33 25.64 -48.55 -82.28
C ALA A 33 24.39 -47.77 -81.86
N ALA A 34 23.36 -47.73 -82.72
CA ALA A 34 22.07 -47.12 -82.41
C ALA A 34 21.37 -47.84 -81.23
N SER A 35 21.45 -49.18 -81.16
CA SER A 35 20.90 -49.93 -80.02
C SER A 35 21.62 -49.61 -78.71
N ALA A 36 22.95 -49.50 -78.73
CA ALA A 36 23.76 -49.15 -77.57
C ALA A 36 23.47 -47.71 -77.08
N GLU A 37 23.24 -46.78 -78.01
CA GLU A 37 22.83 -45.41 -77.69
C GLU A 37 21.42 -45.36 -77.06
N THR A 38 20.47 -46.15 -77.56
CA THR A 38 19.15 -46.26 -76.94
C THR A 38 19.20 -46.86 -75.54
N GLU A 39 20.01 -47.91 -75.30
CA GLU A 39 20.23 -48.45 -73.96
C GLU A 39 20.85 -47.41 -73.01
N PHE A 40 21.79 -46.60 -73.50
CA PHE A 40 22.41 -45.54 -72.73
C PHE A 40 21.40 -44.45 -72.33
N LEU A 41 20.54 -44.03 -73.27
CA LEU A 41 19.46 -43.06 -73.00
C LEU A 41 18.45 -43.58 -71.97
N ASP A 42 18.09 -44.86 -72.04
CA ASP A 42 17.17 -45.46 -71.07
C ASP A 42 17.79 -45.58 -69.67
N ARG A 43 19.09 -45.90 -69.57
CA ARG A 43 19.84 -45.84 -68.31
C ARG A 43 19.89 -44.42 -67.74
N LEU A 44 20.07 -43.41 -68.58
CA LEU A 44 20.05 -41.99 -68.20
C LEU A 44 18.69 -41.54 -67.68
N ARG A 45 17.60 -41.96 -68.34
CA ARG A 45 16.22 -41.70 -67.88
C ARG A 45 15.94 -42.38 -66.53
N ALA A 46 16.39 -43.62 -66.36
CA ALA A 46 16.27 -44.34 -65.09
C ALA A 46 17.08 -43.66 -63.97
N ALA A 47 18.31 -43.21 -64.26
CA ALA A 47 19.14 -42.46 -63.32
C ALA A 47 18.47 -41.13 -62.93
N ARG A 48 17.96 -40.38 -63.90
CA ARG A 48 17.21 -39.13 -63.66
C ARG A 48 15.98 -39.36 -62.77
N SER A 49 15.16 -40.36 -63.08
CA SER A 49 13.98 -40.69 -62.28
C SER A 49 14.33 -41.06 -60.83
N ARG A 50 15.40 -41.83 -60.62
CA ARG A 50 15.91 -42.14 -59.27
C ARG A 50 16.39 -40.89 -58.54
N LEU A 51 17.05 -39.98 -59.25
CA LEU A 51 17.58 -38.74 -58.68
C LEU A 51 16.45 -37.77 -58.30
N GLU A 52 15.44 -37.63 -59.16
CA GLU A 52 14.22 -36.86 -58.88
C GLU A 52 13.47 -37.44 -57.68
N SER A 53 13.27 -38.76 -57.63
CA SER A 53 12.64 -39.44 -56.49
C SER A 53 13.41 -39.22 -55.18
N SER A 54 14.74 -39.34 -55.22
CA SER A 54 15.62 -39.09 -54.08
C SER A 54 15.53 -37.64 -53.60
N LEU A 55 15.51 -36.68 -54.53
CA LEU A 55 15.37 -35.26 -54.23
C LEU A 55 14.03 -34.95 -53.55
N THR A 56 12.92 -35.49 -54.06
CA THR A 56 11.60 -35.34 -53.42
C THR A 56 11.56 -35.98 -52.02
N GLY A 57 12.18 -37.15 -51.85
CA GLY A 57 12.32 -37.79 -50.55
C GLY A 57 13.09 -36.91 -49.55
N ALA A 58 14.28 -36.45 -49.95
CA ALA A 58 15.10 -35.55 -49.15
C ALA A 58 14.40 -34.23 -48.80
N HIS A 59 13.63 -33.65 -49.73
CA HIS A 59 12.82 -32.45 -49.45
C HIS A 59 11.69 -32.72 -48.46
N SER A 60 11.00 -33.85 -48.59
CA SER A 60 9.97 -34.26 -47.64
C SER A 60 10.54 -34.47 -46.24
N ASP A 61 11.68 -35.16 -46.14
CA ASP A 61 12.38 -35.43 -44.89
C ASP A 61 12.87 -34.14 -44.24
N ALA A 62 13.44 -33.22 -45.02
CA ALA A 62 13.83 -31.90 -44.54
C ALA A 62 12.62 -31.10 -44.05
N ALA A 63 11.50 -31.10 -44.78
CA ALA A 63 10.28 -30.41 -44.36
C ALA A 63 9.65 -31.04 -43.10
N ALA A 64 9.76 -32.35 -42.92
CA ALA A 64 9.34 -33.04 -41.71
C ALA A 64 10.24 -32.67 -40.52
N ALA A 65 11.56 -32.65 -40.72
CA ALA A 65 12.53 -32.25 -39.70
C ALA A 65 12.34 -30.80 -39.25
N VAL A 66 12.13 -29.87 -40.18
CA VAL A 66 11.83 -28.46 -39.87
C VAL A 66 10.56 -28.35 -39.04
N ARG A 67 9.46 -29.01 -39.45
CA ARG A 67 8.21 -29.00 -38.67
C ARG A 67 8.38 -29.56 -37.26
N ALA A 68 9.14 -30.64 -37.11
CA ALA A 68 9.43 -31.23 -35.81
C ALA A 68 10.24 -30.27 -34.92
N MET A 69 11.24 -29.58 -35.49
CA MET A 69 12.05 -28.62 -34.75
C MET A 69 11.25 -27.36 -34.37
N SER A 70 10.44 -26.81 -35.28
CA SER A 70 9.54 -25.70 -34.97
C SER A 70 8.63 -26.02 -33.78
N LYS A 71 8.00 -27.20 -33.78
CA LYS A 71 7.16 -27.62 -32.65
C LYS A 71 7.92 -27.69 -31.33
N ARG A 72 9.17 -28.18 -31.35
CA ARG A 72 10.02 -28.24 -30.13
C ARG A 72 10.39 -26.84 -29.64
N VAL A 73 10.67 -25.90 -30.56
CA VAL A 73 10.94 -24.50 -30.21
C VAL A 73 9.71 -23.86 -29.59
N ASP A 74 8.53 -24.02 -30.20
CA ASP A 74 7.28 -23.45 -29.67
C ASP A 74 6.99 -23.97 -28.26
N THR A 75 7.15 -25.27 -28.04
CA THR A 75 7.00 -25.88 -26.70
C THR A 75 7.99 -25.29 -25.69
N LYS A 76 9.24 -25.06 -26.10
CA LYS A 76 10.25 -24.48 -25.22
C LYS A 76 10.01 -23.01 -24.91
N ILE A 77 9.42 -22.26 -25.84
CA ILE A 77 8.99 -20.88 -25.61
C ILE A 77 7.86 -20.84 -24.57
N GLU A 78 6.86 -21.74 -24.69
CA GLU A 78 5.77 -21.85 -23.72
C GLU A 78 6.29 -22.21 -22.31
N ASP A 79 7.16 -23.22 -22.19
CA ASP A 79 7.77 -23.61 -20.91
C ASP A 79 8.51 -22.43 -20.26
N ALA A 80 9.36 -21.72 -21.02
CA ALA A 80 10.11 -20.57 -20.53
C ALA A 80 9.20 -19.42 -20.07
N SER A 81 8.06 -19.21 -20.76
CA SER A 81 7.09 -18.20 -20.36
C SER A 81 6.41 -18.53 -19.02
N ARG A 82 6.08 -19.80 -18.80
CA ARG A 82 5.50 -20.27 -17.52
C ARG A 82 6.50 -20.17 -16.38
N ASP A 83 7.77 -20.49 -16.62
CA ASP A 83 8.81 -20.35 -15.61
C ASP A 83 9.02 -18.88 -15.22
N ALA A 84 8.98 -17.96 -16.18
CA ALA A 84 9.06 -16.52 -15.91
C ALA A 84 7.87 -16.00 -15.08
N GLU A 85 6.65 -16.45 -15.40
CA GLU A 85 5.44 -16.13 -14.61
C GLU A 85 5.53 -16.70 -13.19
N LEU A 86 6.05 -17.92 -13.03
CA LEU A 86 6.24 -18.57 -11.74
C LEU A 86 7.25 -17.81 -10.87
N GLU A 87 8.39 -17.39 -11.43
CA GLU A 87 9.38 -16.61 -10.70
C GLU A 87 8.81 -15.25 -10.25
N ARG A 88 8.07 -14.57 -11.13
CA ARG A 88 7.37 -13.33 -10.77
C ARG A 88 6.37 -13.54 -9.61
N ALA A 89 5.59 -14.62 -9.66
CA ALA A 89 4.66 -14.95 -8.58
C ALA A 89 5.36 -15.24 -7.24
N LYS A 90 6.55 -15.87 -7.27
CA LYS A 90 7.38 -16.08 -6.07
C LYS A 90 7.90 -14.77 -5.50
N GLU A 91 8.36 -13.84 -6.35
CA GLU A 91 8.79 -12.50 -5.91
C GLU A 91 7.65 -11.73 -5.26
N GLU A 92 6.47 -11.72 -5.89
CA GLU A 92 5.26 -11.08 -5.35
C GLU A 92 4.83 -11.70 -4.02
N LEU A 93 4.87 -13.04 -3.90
CA LEU A 93 4.58 -13.74 -2.65
C LEU A 93 5.58 -13.40 -1.54
N THR A 94 6.87 -13.30 -1.89
CA THR A 94 7.93 -12.95 -0.94
C THR A 94 7.76 -11.52 -0.43
N ALA A 95 7.44 -10.59 -1.33
CA ALA A 95 7.14 -9.21 -0.99
C ALA A 95 5.89 -9.10 -0.09
N ALA A 96 4.81 -9.80 -0.45
CA ALA A 96 3.58 -9.85 0.35
C ALA A 96 3.81 -10.45 1.74
N THR A 97 4.63 -11.50 1.84
CA THR A 97 4.98 -12.14 3.13
C THR A 97 5.78 -11.18 4.01
N ARG A 98 6.72 -10.43 3.43
CA ARG A 98 7.50 -9.41 4.16
C ARG A 98 6.60 -8.30 4.69
N GLU A 99 5.67 -7.83 3.87
CA GLU A 99 4.72 -6.79 4.27
C GLU A 99 3.75 -7.28 5.35
N ALA A 100 3.27 -8.52 5.25
CA ALA A 100 2.45 -9.14 6.29
C ALA A 100 3.20 -9.20 7.64
N GLY A 101 4.48 -9.57 7.63
CA GLY A 101 5.33 -9.54 8.83
C GLY A 101 5.50 -8.14 9.42
N ARG A 102 5.68 -7.12 8.56
CA ARG A 102 5.76 -5.71 8.99
C ARG A 102 4.47 -5.25 9.68
N LEU A 103 3.33 -5.52 9.04
CA LEU A 103 2.01 -5.17 9.57
C LEU A 103 1.71 -5.90 10.89
N GLN A 104 2.10 -7.16 11.01
CA GLN A 104 1.93 -7.91 12.26
C GLN A 104 2.75 -7.31 13.42
N ALA A 105 3.98 -6.87 13.15
CA ALA A 105 4.80 -6.17 14.15
C ALA A 105 4.17 -4.83 14.56
N GLU A 106 3.66 -4.06 13.59
CA GLU A 106 2.97 -2.79 13.83
C GLU A 106 1.71 -2.96 14.68
N VAL A 107 0.87 -3.96 14.35
CA VAL A 107 -0.33 -4.29 15.15
C VAL A 107 0.05 -4.70 16.57
N SER A 108 1.15 -5.44 16.74
CA SER A 108 1.62 -5.86 18.06
C SER A 108 2.11 -4.67 18.89
N ALA A 109 2.82 -3.73 18.27
CA ALA A 109 3.24 -2.48 18.93
C ALA A 109 2.02 -1.64 19.34
N LEU A 110 1.06 -1.44 18.44
CA LEU A 110 -0.17 -0.68 18.73
C LEU A 110 -1.01 -1.31 19.85
N ARG A 111 -1.03 -2.64 19.97
CA ARG A 111 -1.67 -3.32 21.11
C ARG A 111 -0.96 -3.03 22.43
N GLY A 112 0.37 -2.97 22.42
CA GLY A 112 1.17 -2.55 23.57
C GLY A 112 0.87 -1.11 23.98
N ASP A 113 0.88 -0.19 23.02
CA ASP A 113 0.58 1.23 23.26
C ASP A 113 -0.84 1.43 23.78
N LYS A 114 -1.81 0.67 23.25
CA LYS A 114 -3.18 0.68 23.74
C LYS A 114 -3.27 0.28 25.22
N ALA A 115 -2.61 -0.81 25.62
CA ALA A 115 -2.62 -1.25 27.01
C ALA A 115 -2.02 -0.20 27.96
N ILE A 116 -0.90 0.44 27.55
CA ILE A 116 -0.28 1.53 28.32
C ILE A 116 -1.23 2.73 28.43
N ALA A 117 -1.94 3.08 27.36
CA ALA A 117 -2.91 4.16 27.37
C ALA A 117 -4.11 3.87 28.28
N GLU A 118 -4.62 2.62 28.28
CA GLU A 118 -5.70 2.18 29.17
C GLU A 118 -5.27 2.24 30.65
N ASP A 119 -4.05 1.80 30.98
CA ASP A 119 -3.52 1.89 32.34
C ASP A 119 -3.38 3.34 32.81
N ARG A 120 -2.88 4.23 31.95
CA ARG A 120 -2.77 5.67 32.24
C ARG A 120 -4.15 6.31 32.42
N LEU A 121 -5.12 5.93 31.60
CA LEU A 121 -6.49 6.44 31.72
C LEU A 121 -7.07 6.06 33.08
N ALA A 122 -6.95 4.79 33.48
CA ALA A 122 -7.43 4.32 34.78
C ALA A 122 -6.73 5.03 35.96
N GLU A 123 -5.44 5.38 35.82
CA GLU A 123 -4.73 6.17 36.83
C GLU A 123 -5.24 7.62 36.91
N VAL A 124 -5.47 8.25 35.76
CA VAL A 124 -6.04 9.60 35.70
C VAL A 124 -7.45 9.62 36.28
N GLU A 125 -8.31 8.66 35.95
CA GLU A 125 -9.66 8.55 36.50
C GLU A 125 -9.63 8.45 38.04
N ARG A 126 -8.78 7.57 38.60
CA ARG A 126 -8.57 7.46 40.06
C ARG A 126 -8.08 8.78 40.68
N SER A 127 -7.21 9.51 39.98
CA SER A 127 -6.71 10.80 40.44
C SER A 127 -7.82 11.87 40.44
N VAL A 128 -8.65 11.89 39.39
CA VAL A 128 -9.80 12.80 39.26
C VAL A 128 -10.81 12.55 40.38
N GLU A 129 -11.17 11.29 40.66
CA GLU A 129 -12.06 10.95 41.77
C GLU A 129 -11.50 11.43 43.11
N LYS A 130 -10.20 11.25 43.35
CA LYS A 130 -9.55 11.71 44.58
C LYS A 130 -9.56 13.24 44.72
N VAL A 131 -9.36 13.97 43.62
CA VAL A 131 -9.42 15.44 43.60
C VAL A 131 -10.86 15.91 43.80
N ALA A 132 -11.84 15.27 43.17
CA ALA A 132 -13.25 15.59 43.34
C ALA A 132 -13.69 15.41 44.81
N ALA A 133 -13.34 14.29 45.44
CA ALA A 133 -13.64 14.06 46.86
C ALA A 133 -12.99 15.10 47.79
N ARG A 134 -11.74 15.52 47.49
CA ARG A 134 -11.07 16.61 48.23
C ARG A 134 -11.76 17.95 48.03
N LEU A 135 -12.24 18.25 46.84
CA LEU A 135 -12.96 19.48 46.53
C LEU A 135 -14.30 19.52 47.27
N GLU A 136 -15.05 18.42 47.28
CA GLU A 136 -16.30 18.32 48.04
C GLU A 136 -16.07 18.49 49.54
N ALA A 137 -15.05 17.84 50.10
CA ALA A 137 -14.68 18.02 51.50
C ALA A 137 -14.27 19.48 51.81
N ALA A 138 -13.50 20.12 50.93
CA ALA A 138 -13.11 21.52 51.09
C ALA A 138 -14.31 22.47 51.03
N ARG A 139 -15.26 22.24 50.12
CA ARG A 139 -16.52 23.00 50.02
C ARG A 139 -17.35 22.83 51.28
N ALA A 140 -17.50 21.61 51.79
CA ALA A 140 -18.24 21.35 53.02
C ALA A 140 -17.62 22.09 54.22
N CYS A 141 -16.30 22.15 54.34
CA CYS A 141 -15.61 22.94 55.37
C CYS A 141 -15.80 24.45 55.16
N GLN A 142 -15.66 24.93 53.92
CA GLN A 142 -15.82 26.33 53.58
C GLN A 142 -17.25 26.83 53.91
N ASP A 143 -18.27 26.03 53.63
CA ASP A 143 -19.65 26.38 53.95
C ASP A 143 -19.86 26.55 55.46
N VAL A 144 -19.20 25.72 56.28
CA VAL A 144 -19.25 25.87 57.75
C VAL A 144 -18.55 27.17 58.17
N ASP A 145 -17.34 27.43 57.69
CA ASP A 145 -16.55 28.60 58.10
C ASP A 145 -17.18 29.92 57.63
N VAL A 146 -17.68 29.97 56.39
CA VAL A 146 -18.36 31.15 55.84
C VAL A 146 -19.65 31.43 56.60
N ASN A 147 -20.44 30.41 56.94
CA ASN A 147 -21.65 30.58 57.74
C ASN A 147 -21.33 31.05 59.17
N GLN A 148 -20.28 30.52 59.80
CA GLN A 148 -19.83 31.00 61.11
C GLN A 148 -19.35 32.45 61.06
N LEU A 149 -18.60 32.83 60.03
CA LEU A 149 -18.15 34.21 59.83
C LEU A 149 -19.33 35.15 59.59
N ALA A 150 -20.27 34.76 58.73
CA ALA A 150 -21.49 35.53 58.46
C ALA A 150 -22.33 35.72 59.73
N HIS A 151 -22.47 34.67 60.56
CA HIS A 151 -23.15 34.77 61.84
C HIS A 151 -22.43 35.71 62.81
N LYS A 152 -21.10 35.59 62.95
CA LYS A 152 -20.30 36.49 63.79
C LYS A 152 -20.40 37.95 63.33
N LEU A 153 -20.30 38.20 62.01
CA LEU A 153 -20.49 39.54 61.45
C LEU A 153 -21.91 40.07 61.68
N GLY A 154 -22.92 39.21 61.57
CA GLY A 154 -24.30 39.55 61.91
C GLY A 154 -24.47 39.92 63.39
N LEU A 155 -23.83 39.18 64.31
CA LEU A 155 -23.79 39.52 65.73
C LEU A 155 -23.08 40.86 65.96
N TYR A 156 -21.94 41.10 65.31
CA TYR A 156 -21.25 42.39 65.38
C TYR A 156 -22.17 43.53 64.95
N MET A 157 -22.87 43.41 63.82
CA MET A 157 -23.83 44.43 63.38
C MET A 157 -25.05 44.59 64.31
N THR A 158 -25.40 43.56 65.09
CA THR A 158 -26.51 43.64 66.05
C THR A 158 -26.08 44.33 67.35
N VAL A 159 -24.88 44.00 67.83
CA VAL A 159 -24.33 44.52 69.09
C VAL A 159 -23.75 45.93 68.91
N CYS A 160 -23.11 46.17 67.78
CA CYS A 160 -22.50 47.42 67.38
C CYS A 160 -23.07 47.76 66.01
N PRO A 161 -24.14 48.57 65.92
CA PRO A 161 -24.84 48.83 64.67
C PRO A 161 -24.10 49.82 63.78
N ILE A 162 -22.78 49.66 63.70
CA ILE A 162 -21.88 50.43 62.86
C ILE A 162 -21.73 49.72 61.51
N LYS A 163 -22.10 50.44 60.46
CA LYS A 163 -21.72 50.13 59.09
C LYS A 163 -20.45 50.88 58.73
N TRP A 164 -19.34 50.14 58.65
CA TRP A 164 -18.04 50.68 58.29
C TRP A 164 -17.96 51.05 56.80
N ASP A 165 -17.26 52.15 56.52
CA ASP A 165 -16.83 52.51 55.18
C ASP A 165 -15.44 51.93 54.92
N LEU A 166 -15.36 50.93 54.04
CA LEU A 166 -14.12 50.22 53.74
C LEU A 166 -13.20 50.99 52.78
N ASP A 167 -13.68 52.08 52.19
CA ASP A 167 -12.92 52.96 51.32
C ASP A 167 -12.34 54.17 52.09
N ALA A 168 -12.35 54.12 53.43
CA ALA A 168 -11.74 55.13 54.28
C ALA A 168 -10.19 55.12 54.14
N PRO A 169 -9.52 56.29 54.22
CA PRO A 169 -8.06 56.36 54.22
C PRO A 169 -7.44 55.57 55.38
N GLU A 170 -6.22 55.07 55.19
CA GLU A 170 -5.48 54.34 56.23
C GLU A 170 -5.31 55.19 57.51
N GLY A 171 -5.66 54.60 58.66
CA GLY A 171 -5.64 55.28 59.95
C GLY A 171 -6.87 56.14 60.24
N VAL A 172 -7.88 56.14 59.37
CA VAL A 172 -9.17 56.81 59.59
C VAL A 172 -10.29 55.77 59.70
N LEU A 173 -11.05 55.83 60.78
CA LEU A 173 -12.27 55.06 60.98
C LEU A 173 -13.47 55.90 60.54
N ARG A 174 -14.20 55.44 59.52
CA ARG A 174 -15.40 56.12 59.00
C ARG A 174 -16.55 55.14 58.87
N GLY A 175 -17.78 55.60 59.11
CA GLY A 175 -18.97 54.78 58.96
C GLY A 175 -20.27 55.47 59.32
N LEU A 176 -21.34 54.67 59.37
CA LEU A 176 -22.68 55.06 59.76
C LEU A 176 -23.14 54.19 60.93
N ILE A 177 -23.63 54.81 61.99
CA ILE A 177 -24.27 54.15 63.12
C ILE A 177 -25.77 54.12 62.86
N ALA A 178 -26.33 52.93 62.69
CA ALA A 178 -27.75 52.73 62.50
C ALA A 178 -28.42 52.63 63.89
N PRO A 179 -29.41 53.48 64.19
CA PRO A 179 -30.19 53.32 65.42
C PRO A 179 -31.06 52.05 65.37
N PRO A 180 -31.56 51.57 66.53
CA PRO A 180 -32.40 50.38 66.61
C PRO A 180 -33.63 50.45 65.68
N ALA A 181 -34.04 49.31 65.13
CA ALA A 181 -35.01 49.21 64.04
C ALA A 181 -36.26 50.11 64.21
N GLY A 182 -36.29 51.22 63.46
CA GLY A 182 -37.43 52.13 63.36
C GLY A 182 -37.38 53.40 64.22
N GLN A 183 -36.29 53.64 64.96
CA GLN A 183 -36.09 54.87 65.73
C GLN A 183 -34.91 55.66 65.15
N GLY A 184 -35.00 56.99 65.06
CA GLY A 184 -33.87 57.86 64.67
C GLY A 184 -33.46 57.86 63.20
N VAL A 185 -32.47 58.70 62.88
CA VAL A 185 -31.78 58.79 61.58
C VAL A 185 -30.35 58.27 61.76
N PRO A 186 -29.80 57.48 60.83
CA PRO A 186 -28.42 57.01 60.92
C PRO A 186 -27.41 58.14 61.12
N ALA A 187 -26.51 58.00 62.09
CA ALA A 187 -25.49 59.00 62.43
C ALA A 187 -24.17 58.67 61.73
N ALA A 188 -23.59 59.60 60.98
CA ALA A 188 -22.26 59.42 60.39
C ALA A 188 -21.16 59.76 61.40
N PHE A 189 -20.05 59.02 61.36
CA PHE A 189 -18.83 59.37 62.10
C PHE A 189 -17.60 59.22 61.21
N GLU A 190 -16.59 60.03 61.49
CA GLU A 190 -15.26 59.96 60.91
C GLU A 190 -14.25 60.35 61.98
N LYS A 191 -13.22 59.52 62.19
CA LYS A 191 -12.22 59.71 63.22
C LYS A 191 -10.84 59.27 62.74
N ASP A 192 -9.86 60.16 62.84
CA ASP A 192 -8.45 59.81 62.70
C ASP A 192 -7.97 59.13 63.99
N VAL A 193 -7.56 57.86 63.88
CA VAL A 193 -7.12 57.03 65.02
C VAL A 193 -5.60 56.89 65.10
N ARG A 194 -4.85 57.62 64.26
CA ARG A 194 -3.39 57.57 64.28
C ARG A 194 -2.86 58.13 65.60
N GLY A 195 -2.12 57.30 66.33
CA GLY A 195 -1.54 57.67 67.62
C GLY A 195 -2.47 57.49 68.82
N MET A 196 -3.68 56.96 68.64
CA MET A 196 -4.58 56.58 69.74
C MET A 196 -4.31 55.14 70.20
N ALA A 197 -4.50 54.87 71.48
CA ALA A 197 -4.49 53.50 71.99
C ALA A 197 -5.77 52.75 71.57
N ALA A 198 -5.67 51.44 71.36
CA ALA A 198 -6.81 50.63 70.92
C ALA A 198 -8.01 50.70 71.89
N THR A 199 -7.76 50.87 73.19
CA THR A 199 -8.81 51.06 74.20
C THR A 199 -9.51 52.40 74.08
N GLU A 200 -8.77 53.48 73.80
CA GLU A 200 -9.34 54.82 73.61
C GLU A 200 -10.25 54.85 72.37
N VAL A 201 -9.82 54.21 71.28
CA VAL A 201 -10.63 54.06 70.08
C VAL A 201 -11.92 53.27 70.37
N ALA A 202 -11.83 52.17 71.13
CA ALA A 202 -12.99 51.37 71.49
C ALA A 202 -14.00 52.14 72.36
N ASP A 203 -13.52 52.87 73.39
CA ASP A 203 -14.36 53.67 74.28
C ASP A 203 -15.08 54.79 73.50
N GLU A 204 -14.39 55.45 72.58
CA GLU A 204 -15.00 56.49 71.73
C GLU A 204 -16.06 55.92 70.78
N LEU A 205 -15.82 54.73 70.20
CA LEU A 205 -16.81 54.09 69.34
C LEU A 205 -18.06 53.67 70.12
N TRP A 206 -17.91 53.13 71.33
CA TRP A 206 -19.05 52.81 72.19
C TRP A 206 -19.83 54.05 72.61
N ALA A 207 -19.14 55.14 72.99
CA ALA A 207 -19.79 56.40 73.30
C ALA A 207 -20.58 56.97 72.10
N ALA A 208 -20.04 56.84 70.88
CA ALA A 208 -20.73 57.25 69.66
C ALA A 208 -21.97 56.39 69.37
N VAL A 209 -21.91 55.08 69.66
CA VAL A 209 -23.04 54.16 69.55
C VAL A 209 -24.13 54.49 70.56
N ASP A 210 -23.77 54.69 71.83
CA ASP A 210 -24.72 55.05 72.90
C ASP A 210 -25.41 56.37 72.57
N ALA A 211 -24.63 57.39 72.19
CA ALA A 211 -25.17 58.69 71.82
C ALA A 211 -26.11 58.64 70.60
N ALA A 212 -25.88 57.74 69.65
CA ALA A 212 -26.73 57.56 68.47
C ALA A 212 -27.96 56.68 68.75
N CYS A 213 -27.89 55.79 69.74
CA CYS A 213 -29.00 54.91 70.12
C CYS A 213 -29.96 55.55 71.15
N ASP A 214 -29.48 56.50 71.95
CA ASP A 214 -30.26 57.24 72.96
C ASP A 214 -30.92 58.53 72.43
N ALA A 215 -30.62 58.92 71.17
CA ALA A 215 -31.13 60.12 70.50
C ALA A 215 -32.40 59.87 69.66
#